data_AF-A0A6L3EU07-F1
#
_entry.id   AF-A0A6L3EU07-F1
#
_cell.length_a   1.000
_cell.length_b   1.000
_cell.length_c   1.000
_cell.angle_alpha   90.00
_cell.angle_beta   90.00
_cell.angle_gamma   90.00
#
_symmetry.space_group_name_H-M   'P 1'
#
loop_
_entity.id
_entity.type
_entity.pdbx_description
1 polymer ?
#
loop_
_entity_poly.entity_id
_entity_poly.type
_entity_poly.pdbx_seq_one_letter_code
_entity_poly.pdbx_strand_id
1 'polypeptide(L)'
;MMTTRTGKTKTAVILRSGPGSEHNRVQVLRPMTPVSIKFEDGSWFNVQADGVDGWLRNDYIVLDETGTAAAGVEAAAPAAMAGPVSLDAEEMETPILVASKKATGKTTDILNFRSGPSTGNSIISVLPLGAQVTILERQGDWFRVNANGQEGFVHSGFIKLDQEGGAAGFIETKEKEEEPAIADTPLSPVDSEKITIFSSMSGTEKSLGRIWNKFGGLFTVLANRLDIGPGVAAAVFVAEAGGSGFRNGRMVIRFENHIFKNYWGKTHQDQFNNHFRHQDSRPWQGHEWRPNASTPWSSFHGNQNKEWDVLQFAESLSRTSARLSISMGGPQIMGFNYATIGYESVHQMFDAFSKDDASQITGFFDFVKGPVSDTRRLVALQRNDYETFASLYNGPGQAATYSTIIRNLFEAFQRIKG
;
A
#
# COMPACT_ATOMS: atom_id res chain seq x y z
N MET A 1 -1.19 -47.83 26.45
CA MET A 1 -1.10 -46.40 26.83
C MET A 1 -0.74 -45.61 25.58
N MET A 2 -1.59 -44.72 25.10
CA MET A 2 -1.20 -43.81 24.01
C MET A 2 -0.25 -42.76 24.61
N THR A 3 0.96 -42.69 24.09
CA THR A 3 1.94 -41.69 24.51
C THR A 3 1.48 -40.32 24.00
N THR A 4 1.01 -39.46 24.90
CA THR A 4 0.65 -38.07 24.54
C THR A 4 1.91 -37.33 24.13
N ARG A 5 2.02 -36.96 22.85
CA ARG A 5 3.13 -36.14 22.35
C ARG A 5 2.88 -34.68 22.77
N THR A 6 3.83 -34.06 23.46
CA THR A 6 3.76 -32.64 23.83
C THR A 6 4.84 -31.83 23.11
N GLY A 7 4.66 -30.51 23.09
CA GLY A 7 5.64 -29.61 22.52
C GLY A 7 5.31 -28.16 22.80
N LYS A 8 6.06 -27.26 22.18
CA LYS A 8 5.85 -25.81 22.28
C LYS A 8 5.86 -25.17 20.90
N THR A 9 5.06 -24.12 20.73
CA THR A 9 5.06 -23.33 19.50
C THR A 9 6.39 -22.57 19.32
N LYS A 10 6.95 -22.56 18.10
CA LYS A 10 8.19 -21.83 17.76
C LYS A 10 7.96 -20.32 17.66
N THR A 11 6.74 -19.94 17.29
CA THR A 11 6.35 -18.57 16.97
C THR A 11 4.86 -18.39 17.25
N ALA A 12 4.36 -17.16 17.11
CA ALA A 12 2.94 -16.89 17.19
C ALA A 12 2.23 -17.61 16.03
N VAL A 13 1.27 -18.47 16.36
CA VAL A 13 0.61 -19.36 15.39
C VAL A 13 -0.90 -19.37 15.63
N ILE A 14 -1.65 -19.45 14.54
CA ILE A 14 -3.11 -19.48 14.61
C ILE A 14 -3.55 -20.93 14.77
N LEU A 15 -4.25 -21.20 15.86
CA LEU A 15 -5.06 -22.40 16.04
C LEU A 15 -6.34 -22.26 15.21
N ARG A 16 -6.65 -23.26 14.39
CA ARG A 16 -7.76 -23.24 13.43
C ARG A 16 -8.79 -24.32 13.70
N SER A 17 -9.98 -24.17 13.15
CA SER A 17 -11.05 -25.15 13.32
C SER A 17 -10.84 -26.43 12.48
N GLY A 18 -9.87 -26.45 11.56
CA GLY A 18 -9.53 -27.58 10.69
C GLY A 18 -8.11 -27.51 10.12
N PRO A 19 -7.59 -28.60 9.53
CA PRO A 19 -6.21 -28.73 9.04
C PRO A 19 -5.98 -27.99 7.72
N GLY A 20 -5.89 -26.66 7.78
CA GLY A 20 -5.69 -25.86 6.59
C GLY A 20 -5.81 -24.36 6.84
N SER A 21 -5.17 -23.55 5.99
CA SER A 21 -5.16 -22.09 6.13
C SER A 21 -6.50 -21.41 5.84
N GLU A 22 -7.41 -22.15 5.22
CA GLU A 22 -8.77 -21.80 4.84
C GLU A 22 -9.79 -21.99 5.98
N HIS A 23 -9.45 -22.76 7.02
CA HIS A 23 -10.31 -22.97 8.17
C HIS A 23 -10.34 -21.78 9.12
N ASN A 24 -11.48 -21.59 9.78
CA ASN A 24 -11.74 -20.49 10.70
C ASN A 24 -10.68 -20.42 11.81
N ARG A 25 -10.28 -19.20 12.15
CA ARG A 25 -9.29 -18.93 13.18
C ARG A 25 -9.98 -19.06 14.55
N VAL A 26 -9.52 -19.99 15.37
CA VAL A 26 -10.08 -20.29 16.69
C VAL A 26 -9.36 -19.49 17.77
N GLN A 27 -8.04 -19.47 17.75
CA GLN A 27 -7.21 -18.77 18.73
C GLN A 27 -5.85 -18.41 18.12
N VAL A 28 -5.18 -17.38 18.64
CA VAL A 28 -3.77 -17.14 18.35
C VAL A 28 -2.96 -17.58 19.56
N LEU A 29 -2.09 -18.57 19.37
CA LEU A 29 -1.14 -19.03 20.38
C LEU A 29 0.13 -18.17 20.28
N ARG A 30 0.70 -17.82 21.43
CA ARG A 30 1.96 -17.06 21.49
C ARG A 30 3.14 -18.00 21.18
N PRO A 31 4.36 -17.48 20.91
CA PRO A 31 5.56 -18.33 20.92
C PRO A 31 5.75 -19.00 22.28
N MET A 32 6.36 -20.19 22.29
CA MET A 32 6.62 -21.02 23.47
C MET A 32 5.37 -21.49 24.22
N THR A 33 4.17 -21.30 23.66
CA THR A 33 2.91 -21.82 24.23
C THR A 33 2.96 -23.35 24.22
N PRO A 34 2.77 -24.02 25.39
CA PRO A 34 2.69 -25.47 25.46
C PRO A 34 1.47 -26.01 24.71
N VAL A 35 1.67 -27.10 23.97
CA VAL A 35 0.63 -27.80 23.21
C VAL A 35 0.68 -29.30 23.51
N SER A 36 -0.50 -29.91 23.65
CA SER A 36 -0.66 -31.36 23.66
C SER A 36 -1.19 -31.83 22.31
N ILE A 37 -0.47 -32.74 21.65
CA ILE A 37 -0.83 -33.22 20.30
C ILE A 37 -1.76 -34.41 20.45
N LYS A 38 -2.95 -34.30 19.84
CA LYS A 38 -4.00 -35.31 19.91
C LYS A 38 -3.93 -36.27 18.72
N PHE A 39 -3.73 -35.75 17.52
CA PHE A 39 -3.57 -36.54 16.29
C PHE A 39 -2.92 -35.72 15.18
N GLU A 40 -2.35 -36.41 14.20
CA GLU A 40 -1.58 -35.85 13.08
C GLU A 40 -2.28 -36.20 11.76
N ASP A 41 -2.46 -35.20 10.90
CA ASP A 41 -3.00 -35.36 9.54
C ASP A 41 -2.12 -34.59 8.55
N GLY A 42 -1.22 -35.34 7.91
CA GLY A 42 -0.19 -34.77 7.04
C GLY A 42 0.67 -33.72 7.76
N SER A 43 0.66 -32.49 7.24
CA SER A 43 1.46 -31.38 7.79
C SER A 43 0.79 -30.64 8.95
N TRP A 44 -0.36 -31.13 9.45
CA TRP A 44 -1.15 -30.47 10.49
C TRP A 44 -1.27 -31.33 11.74
N PHE A 45 -1.11 -30.70 12.89
CA PHE A 45 -1.44 -31.30 14.19
C PHE A 45 -2.74 -30.73 14.70
N ASN A 46 -3.63 -31.61 15.16
CA ASN A 46 -4.68 -31.22 16.08
C ASN A 46 -4.09 -31.20 17.48
N VAL A 47 -4.17 -30.04 18.13
CA VAL A 47 -3.58 -29.79 19.44
C VAL A 47 -4.60 -29.19 20.39
N GLN A 48 -4.34 -29.38 21.68
CA GLN A 48 -4.96 -28.61 22.75
C GLN A 48 -3.94 -27.63 23.33
N ALA A 49 -4.30 -26.35 23.40
CA ALA A 49 -3.54 -25.29 24.04
C ALA A 49 -4.47 -24.37 24.82
N ASP A 50 -4.09 -24.00 26.04
CA ASP A 50 -4.89 -23.14 26.93
C ASP A 50 -6.36 -23.60 27.10
N GLY A 51 -6.59 -24.92 27.08
CA GLY A 51 -7.92 -25.54 27.19
C GLY A 51 -8.76 -25.54 25.91
N VAL A 52 -8.22 -25.04 24.79
CA VAL A 52 -8.90 -24.94 23.49
C VAL A 52 -8.30 -25.91 22.49
N ASP A 53 -9.16 -26.60 21.75
CA ASP A 53 -8.78 -27.54 20.69
C ASP A 53 -8.74 -26.86 19.32
N GLY A 54 -7.77 -27.25 18.49
CA GLY A 54 -7.78 -26.90 17.09
C GLY A 54 -6.50 -27.30 16.37
N TRP A 55 -6.32 -26.75 15.17
CA TRP A 55 -5.36 -27.22 14.20
C TRP A 55 -4.29 -26.19 13.89
N LEU A 56 -3.04 -26.62 13.84
CA LEU A 56 -1.91 -25.79 13.43
C LEU A 56 -0.84 -26.62 12.70
N ARG A 57 0.00 -25.96 11.90
CA ARG A 57 0.99 -26.65 11.06
C ARG A 57 2.16 -27.17 11.91
N ASN A 58 2.56 -28.42 11.69
CA ASN A 58 3.51 -29.13 12.53
C ASN A 58 4.91 -28.48 12.59
N ASP A 59 5.31 -27.78 11.55
CA ASP A 59 6.58 -27.06 11.45
C ASP A 59 6.65 -25.85 12.39
N TYR A 60 5.51 -25.40 12.94
CA TYR A 60 5.46 -24.40 13.99
C TYR A 60 5.58 -24.97 15.41
N ILE A 61 5.75 -26.29 15.58
CA ILE A 61 5.94 -26.92 16.90
C ILE A 61 7.36 -27.49 17.01
N VAL A 62 7.98 -27.28 18.17
CA VAL A 62 9.11 -28.10 18.64
C VAL A 62 8.51 -29.16 19.55
N LEU A 63 8.71 -30.43 19.20
CA LEU A 63 8.29 -31.54 20.05
C LEU A 63 9.24 -31.66 21.23
N ASP A 64 8.70 -31.92 22.40
CA ASP A 64 9.51 -32.33 23.54
C ASP A 64 10.07 -33.73 23.25
N GLU A 65 11.36 -33.97 23.58
CA GLU A 65 11.95 -35.30 23.43
C GLU A 65 11.12 -36.31 24.24
N THR A 66 10.79 -37.48 23.65
CA THR A 66 9.95 -38.48 24.30
C THR A 66 10.68 -39.11 25.48
N GLY A 67 10.60 -38.46 26.64
CA GLY A 67 10.91 -39.00 27.95
C GLY A 67 9.63 -39.47 28.63
N THR A 68 9.63 -40.73 29.06
CA THR A 68 8.56 -41.38 29.81
C THR A 68 8.11 -40.58 31.04
N ALA A 69 6.80 -40.60 31.32
CA ALA A 69 6.08 -39.81 32.30
C ALA A 69 6.61 -39.82 33.75
N ALA A 70 6.41 -38.70 34.47
CA ALA A 70 6.14 -38.67 35.92
C ALA A 70 5.36 -37.39 36.31
N ALA A 71 4.57 -37.50 37.38
CA ALA A 71 3.37 -36.72 37.69
C ALA A 71 3.54 -35.63 38.78
N GLY A 72 2.55 -34.74 38.87
CA GLY A 72 2.25 -33.82 40.01
C GLY A 72 3.11 -32.55 40.04
N VAL A 73 2.67 -31.35 40.46
CA VAL A 73 1.60 -30.88 41.35
C VAL A 73 1.41 -29.38 41.01
N GLU A 74 0.22 -28.92 40.62
CA GLU A 74 -0.76 -28.12 41.41
C GLU A 74 -0.46 -26.61 41.59
N ALA A 75 -1.56 -25.86 41.61
CA ALA A 75 -1.74 -24.44 41.34
C ALA A 75 -1.32 -23.47 42.47
N ALA A 76 -1.19 -22.17 42.13
CA ALA A 76 -1.93 -21.06 42.76
C ALA A 76 -1.48 -19.67 42.23
N ALA A 77 -2.45 -18.85 41.83
CA ALA A 77 -2.40 -17.38 41.92
C ALA A 77 -2.88 -16.96 43.35
N PRO A 78 -2.70 -15.72 43.90
CA PRO A 78 -3.23 -14.48 43.30
C PRO A 78 -2.55 -13.11 43.66
N ALA A 79 -2.99 -12.07 42.93
CA ALA A 79 -3.35 -10.68 43.29
C ALA A 79 -2.56 -9.76 44.29
N ALA A 80 -2.16 -8.59 43.75
CA ALA A 80 -2.49 -7.18 44.09
C ALA A 80 -2.36 -6.57 45.52
N MET A 81 -1.70 -5.39 45.61
CA MET A 81 -2.18 -4.05 46.09
C MET A 81 -1.18 -3.19 46.93
N ALA A 82 -1.09 -1.89 46.58
CA ALA A 82 -0.83 -0.64 47.35
C ALA A 82 0.40 -0.54 48.29
N GLY A 83 1.38 0.39 48.13
CA GLY A 83 1.36 1.87 48.29
C GLY A 83 1.96 2.27 49.68
N PRO A 84 2.32 3.53 50.04
CA PRO A 84 2.76 4.73 49.30
C PRO A 84 4.10 5.33 49.84
N VAL A 85 4.68 6.34 49.17
CA VAL A 85 5.42 7.43 49.85
C VAL A 85 5.53 8.67 48.94
N SER A 86 5.10 9.81 49.49
CA SER A 86 5.33 11.21 49.07
C SER A 86 6.15 11.83 50.22
N LEU A 87 7.08 12.78 50.05
CA LEU A 87 7.01 14.20 49.66
C LEU A 87 8.49 14.64 49.44
N ASP A 88 8.88 15.67 48.69
CA ASP A 88 8.55 17.10 48.82
C ASP A 88 8.86 17.86 47.52
N ALA A 89 8.21 19.01 47.38
CA ALA A 89 8.29 19.95 46.26
C ALA A 89 9.09 21.20 46.63
N GLU A 90 9.79 21.78 45.64
CA GLU A 90 9.94 23.24 45.53
C GLU A 90 9.81 23.65 44.06
N GLU A 91 9.00 24.69 43.84
CA GLU A 91 8.64 25.30 42.56
C GLU A 91 9.71 26.24 42.02
N MET A 92 9.91 26.23 40.69
CA MET A 92 10.30 27.42 39.92
C MET A 92 9.52 27.46 38.60
N GLU A 93 8.97 28.63 38.27
CA GLU A 93 7.99 28.88 37.20
C GLU A 93 8.55 28.86 35.76
N THR A 94 7.84 28.10 34.89
CA THR A 94 7.45 28.25 33.45
C THR A 94 8.49 28.56 32.34
N PRO A 95 8.30 28.02 31.09
CA PRO A 95 7.32 28.58 30.15
C PRO A 95 6.42 27.54 29.44
N ILE A 96 5.24 28.02 29.01
CA ILE A 96 4.19 27.31 28.30
C ILE A 96 4.70 26.80 26.93
N LEU A 97 4.71 25.49 26.72
CA LEU A 97 4.93 24.87 25.41
C LEU A 97 3.60 24.71 24.67
N VAL A 98 3.52 25.33 23.49
CA VAL A 98 2.46 25.15 22.50
C VAL A 98 2.44 23.67 22.09
N ALA A 99 1.35 22.96 22.40
CA ALA A 99 1.18 21.57 22.03
C ALA A 99 1.00 21.43 20.50
N SER A 100 1.93 20.75 19.85
CA SER A 100 1.77 20.30 18.47
C SER A 100 0.62 19.30 18.37
N LYS A 101 -0.28 19.51 17.41
CA LYS A 101 -1.46 18.67 17.15
C LYS A 101 -1.01 17.27 16.75
N LYS A 102 -1.21 16.26 17.61
CA LYS A 102 -0.84 14.87 17.33
C LYS A 102 -1.88 14.22 16.41
N ALA A 103 -1.44 13.60 15.32
CA ALA A 103 -2.31 12.84 14.44
C ALA A 103 -2.82 11.57 15.15
N THR A 104 -4.11 11.26 15.00
CA THR A 104 -4.74 10.07 15.56
C THR A 104 -5.41 9.25 14.46
N GLY A 105 -5.67 7.97 14.72
CA GLY A 105 -6.40 7.12 13.78
C GLY A 105 -6.95 5.85 14.43
N LYS A 106 -7.77 5.11 13.68
CA LYS A 106 -8.39 3.85 14.11
C LYS A 106 -7.96 2.71 13.22
N THR A 107 -7.78 1.53 13.80
CA THR A 107 -7.53 0.32 13.00
C THR A 107 -8.75 -0.01 12.13
N THR A 108 -8.50 -0.42 10.88
CA THR A 108 -9.55 -0.86 9.93
C THR A 108 -9.68 -2.38 9.86
N ASP A 109 -8.85 -3.11 10.61
CA ASP A 109 -8.89 -4.57 10.80
C ASP A 109 -8.21 -4.93 12.15
N ILE A 110 -8.22 -6.22 12.51
CA ILE A 110 -7.38 -6.79 13.57
C ILE A 110 -5.91 -6.70 13.13
N LEU A 111 -5.11 -5.90 13.83
CA LEU A 111 -3.82 -5.43 13.36
C LEU A 111 -2.67 -5.84 14.28
N ASN A 112 -1.64 -6.49 13.73
CA ASN A 112 -0.42 -6.81 14.48
C ASN A 112 0.34 -5.53 14.85
N PHE A 113 0.56 -5.34 16.15
CA PHE A 113 1.40 -4.30 16.73
C PHE A 113 2.78 -4.89 17.01
N ARG A 114 3.83 -4.33 16.42
CA ARG A 114 5.17 -4.94 16.33
C ARG A 114 6.26 -4.10 16.98
N SER A 115 7.39 -4.72 17.27
CA SER A 115 8.58 -4.05 17.81
C SER A 115 9.36 -3.24 16.80
N GLY A 116 9.10 -3.42 15.50
CA GLY A 116 9.78 -2.70 14.43
C GLY A 116 8.97 -2.70 13.12
N PRO A 117 9.37 -1.86 12.15
CA PRO A 117 8.66 -1.61 10.89
C PRO A 117 8.90 -2.72 9.85
N SER A 118 8.66 -3.97 10.21
CA SER A 118 8.75 -5.11 9.29
C SER A 118 7.83 -6.24 9.74
N THR A 119 7.37 -7.03 8.77
CA THR A 119 6.65 -8.28 9.04
C THR A 119 7.53 -9.32 9.74
N GLY A 120 8.86 -9.16 9.67
CA GLY A 120 9.85 -9.97 10.39
C GLY A 120 10.12 -9.54 11.83
N ASN A 121 9.66 -8.36 12.27
CA ASN A 121 9.81 -7.94 13.67
C ASN A 121 8.79 -8.63 14.58
N SER A 122 9.18 -8.83 15.84
CA SER A 122 8.32 -9.47 16.84
C SER A 122 7.02 -8.72 17.05
N ILE A 123 5.92 -9.45 17.21
CA ILE A 123 4.60 -8.89 17.53
C ILE A 123 4.57 -8.61 19.03
N ILE A 124 4.40 -7.35 19.41
CA ILE A 124 4.17 -6.89 20.79
C ILE A 124 2.77 -7.33 21.24
N SER A 125 1.75 -7.00 20.44
CA SER A 125 0.35 -7.34 20.70
C SER A 125 -0.48 -7.27 19.41
N VAL A 126 -1.79 -7.48 19.52
CA VAL A 126 -2.72 -7.33 18.39
C VAL A 126 -3.78 -6.31 18.77
N LEU A 127 -3.95 -5.28 17.96
CA LEU A 127 -4.97 -4.26 18.14
C LEU A 127 -6.29 -4.75 17.53
N PRO A 128 -7.43 -4.64 18.24
CA PRO A 128 -8.74 -5.00 17.68
C PRO A 128 -9.14 -4.03 16.57
N LEU A 129 -10.11 -4.40 15.74
CA LEU A 129 -10.77 -3.50 14.79
C LEU A 129 -11.33 -2.26 15.51
N GLY A 130 -11.12 -1.07 14.93
CA GLY A 130 -11.58 0.20 15.49
C GLY A 130 -10.74 0.72 16.67
N ALA A 131 -9.63 0.06 17.03
CA ALA A 131 -8.75 0.51 18.09
C ALA A 131 -8.15 1.87 17.75
N GLN A 132 -8.29 2.82 18.67
CA GLN A 132 -7.70 4.15 18.55
C GLN A 132 -6.19 4.06 18.78
N VAL A 133 -5.43 4.73 17.92
CA VAL A 133 -3.98 4.88 18.01
C VAL A 133 -3.60 6.34 17.85
N THR A 134 -2.54 6.76 18.53
CA THR A 134 -1.87 8.04 18.26
C THR A 134 -0.69 7.77 17.37
N ILE A 135 -0.58 8.48 16.25
CA ILE A 135 0.55 8.30 15.34
C ILE A 135 1.72 9.11 15.87
N LEU A 136 2.83 8.43 16.13
CA LEU A 136 4.07 9.04 16.61
C LEU A 136 5.04 9.29 15.46
N GLU A 137 5.11 8.35 14.51
CA GLU A 137 6.09 8.38 13.43
C GLU A 137 5.62 7.47 12.28
N ARG A 138 6.11 7.68 11.05
CA ARG A 138 5.96 6.72 9.95
C ARG A 138 7.31 6.29 9.42
N GLN A 139 7.52 4.98 9.31
CA GLN A 139 8.71 4.34 8.77
C GLN A 139 8.30 3.39 7.64
N GLY A 140 8.37 3.88 6.40
CA GLY A 140 7.91 3.15 5.22
C GLY A 140 6.41 2.82 5.29
N ASP A 141 6.07 1.55 5.18
CA ASP A 141 4.68 1.07 5.28
C ASP A 141 4.19 0.90 6.71
N TRP A 142 4.96 1.35 7.71
CA TRP A 142 4.64 1.18 9.12
C TRP A 142 4.45 2.52 9.81
N PHE A 143 3.42 2.64 10.63
CA PHE A 143 3.31 3.70 11.61
C PHE A 143 3.92 3.21 12.93
N ARG A 144 4.84 3.98 13.50
CA ARG A 144 5.08 3.93 14.94
C ARG A 144 3.91 4.63 15.61
N VAL A 145 3.20 3.91 16.46
CA VAL A 145 2.00 4.40 17.12
C VAL A 145 2.11 4.19 18.61
N ASN A 146 1.47 5.07 19.37
CA ASN A 146 1.11 4.80 20.74
C ASN A 146 -0.29 4.19 20.75
N ALA A 147 -0.40 2.96 21.25
CA ALA A 147 -1.67 2.30 21.50
C ALA A 147 -1.74 1.96 22.99
N ASN A 148 -2.70 2.54 23.71
CA ASN A 148 -2.92 2.33 25.14
C ASN A 148 -1.66 2.57 26.01
N GLY A 149 -0.86 3.59 25.70
CA GLY A 149 0.35 3.95 26.45
C GLY A 149 1.60 3.18 26.04
N GLN A 150 1.50 2.19 25.15
CA GLN A 150 2.64 1.43 24.64
C GLN A 150 2.97 1.85 23.21
N GLU A 151 4.27 1.99 22.92
CA GLU A 151 4.75 2.29 21.58
C GLU A 151 5.17 1.04 20.80
N GLY A 152 4.97 1.08 19.49
CA GLY A 152 5.27 -0.01 18.58
C GLY A 152 4.82 0.32 17.17
N PHE A 153 4.86 -0.65 16.27
CA PHE A 153 4.68 -0.45 14.84
C PHE A 153 3.46 -1.20 14.32
N VAL A 154 2.61 -0.52 13.57
CA VAL A 154 1.48 -1.11 12.85
C VAL A 154 1.61 -0.83 11.37
N HIS A 155 1.13 -1.75 10.52
CA HIS A 155 1.16 -1.51 9.09
C HIS A 155 0.13 -0.43 8.72
N SER A 156 0.60 0.62 8.07
CA SER A 156 -0.14 1.85 7.76
C SER A 156 -1.41 1.62 6.94
N GLY A 157 -1.40 0.61 6.06
CA GLY A 157 -2.57 0.23 5.27
C GLY A 157 -3.78 -0.28 6.08
N PHE A 158 -3.63 -0.46 7.40
CA PHE A 158 -4.71 -0.87 8.29
C PHE A 158 -5.06 0.19 9.34
N ILE A 159 -4.63 1.44 9.15
CA ILE A 159 -4.97 2.57 10.01
C ILE A 159 -5.73 3.62 9.19
N LYS A 160 -6.95 3.94 9.62
CA LYS A 160 -7.72 5.11 9.17
C LYS A 160 -7.33 6.29 10.04
N LEU A 161 -6.75 7.35 9.47
CA LEU A 161 -6.46 8.57 10.22
C LEU A 161 -7.74 9.37 10.46
N ASP A 162 -7.84 10.01 11.62
CA ASP A 162 -8.92 10.91 11.96
C ASP A 162 -8.56 12.31 11.41
N GLN A 163 -8.96 12.59 10.16
CA GLN A 163 -8.95 13.93 9.56
C GLN A 163 -10.37 14.28 9.10
N GLU A 164 -10.82 15.48 9.45
CA GLU A 164 -12.05 16.09 8.94
C GLU A 164 -11.76 16.74 7.58
N GLY A 165 -12.39 16.24 6.51
CA GLY A 165 -12.62 16.98 5.26
C GLY A 165 -11.57 16.84 4.15
N GLY A 166 -11.98 16.23 3.03
CA GLY A 166 -11.36 16.42 1.71
C GLY A 166 -10.48 15.27 1.23
N ALA A 167 -10.94 14.57 0.20
CA ALA A 167 -10.16 13.61 -0.56
C ALA A 167 -9.15 14.33 -1.49
N ALA A 168 -7.98 14.63 -0.96
CA ALA A 168 -6.80 14.99 -1.74
C ALA A 168 -5.64 14.18 -1.17
N GLY A 169 -4.74 13.68 -2.01
CA GLY A 169 -3.59 12.92 -1.55
C GLY A 169 -2.66 13.72 -0.64
N PHE A 170 -1.44 13.25 -0.44
CA PHE A 170 -0.52 13.80 0.56
C PHE A 170 0.09 15.18 0.22
N ILE A 171 -0.23 15.81 -0.92
CA ILE A 171 0.35 17.11 -1.28
C ILE A 171 -0.26 18.24 -0.45
N GLU A 172 0.22 18.40 0.78
CA GLU A 172 0.17 19.61 1.59
C GLU A 172 1.61 19.92 2.04
N THR A 173 2.11 21.12 1.74
CA THR A 173 3.52 21.46 1.94
C THR A 173 3.67 22.70 2.79
N LYS A 174 4.56 22.56 3.79
CA LYS A 174 5.12 23.53 4.74
C LYS A 174 4.42 24.89 4.79
N GLU A 175 3.96 25.25 5.99
CA GLU A 175 3.54 26.61 6.37
C GLU A 175 4.48 27.69 5.79
N LYS A 176 4.07 28.22 4.64
CA LYS A 176 4.45 29.52 4.10
C LYS A 176 3.31 29.93 3.16
N GLU A 177 2.54 30.91 3.64
CA GLU A 177 1.60 31.78 2.93
C GLU A 177 0.79 31.19 1.75
N GLU A 178 -0.53 31.11 1.94
CA GLU A 178 -1.61 30.98 0.92
C GLU A 178 -1.21 30.45 -0.48
N GLU A 179 -0.59 29.27 -0.58
CA GLU A 179 -0.52 28.56 -1.86
C GLU A 179 -1.92 28.07 -2.25
N PRO A 180 -2.33 28.22 -3.53
CA PRO A 180 -3.66 27.81 -3.98
C PRO A 180 -3.85 26.32 -3.77
N ALA A 181 -5.06 25.90 -3.38
CA ALA A 181 -5.40 24.48 -3.32
C ALA A 181 -5.15 23.82 -4.69
N ILE A 182 -4.72 22.55 -4.71
CA ILE A 182 -4.53 21.81 -5.97
C ILE A 182 -5.81 21.82 -6.81
N ALA A 183 -6.97 21.78 -6.15
CA ALA A 183 -8.28 21.86 -6.79
C ALA A 183 -8.52 23.18 -7.58
N ASP A 184 -7.90 24.28 -7.15
CA ASP A 184 -8.05 25.61 -7.77
C ASP A 184 -6.89 25.96 -8.71
N THR A 185 -5.92 25.05 -8.86
CA THR A 185 -4.73 25.28 -9.69
C THR A 185 -5.07 25.15 -11.18
N PRO A 186 -4.74 26.16 -12.02
CA PRO A 186 -4.89 26.04 -13.47
C PRO A 186 -4.05 24.88 -14.01
N LEU A 187 -4.66 24.02 -14.84
CA LEU A 187 -3.92 22.95 -15.53
C LEU A 187 -2.83 23.55 -16.44
N SER A 188 -3.25 24.44 -17.34
CA SER A 188 -2.33 25.09 -18.28
C SER A 188 -1.54 26.22 -17.60
N PRO A 189 -0.30 26.48 -18.06
CA PRO A 189 0.44 27.66 -17.64
C PRO A 189 -0.20 28.93 -18.25
N VAL A 190 0.16 30.09 -17.70
CA VAL A 190 -0.22 31.39 -18.28
C VAL A 190 0.32 31.53 -19.70
N ASP A 191 -0.30 32.38 -20.54
CA ASP A 191 0.02 32.45 -21.97
C ASP A 191 1.49 32.82 -22.26
N SER A 192 2.09 33.67 -21.43
CA SER A 192 3.53 34.02 -21.53
C SER A 192 4.47 32.86 -21.22
N GLU A 193 3.97 31.80 -20.57
CA GLU A 193 4.74 30.63 -20.20
C GLU A 193 4.51 29.43 -21.14
N LYS A 194 3.57 29.53 -22.07
CA LYS A 194 3.33 28.49 -23.09
C LYS A 194 4.50 28.42 -24.09
N ILE A 195 4.81 27.20 -24.50
CA ILE A 195 5.84 26.88 -25.49
C ILE A 195 5.22 26.96 -26.89
N THR A 196 5.84 27.74 -27.78
CA THR A 196 5.47 27.74 -29.20
C THR A 196 6.05 26.49 -29.85
N ILE A 197 5.18 25.68 -30.49
CA ILE A 197 5.57 24.40 -31.08
C ILE A 197 5.84 24.58 -32.57
N PHE A 198 7.11 24.52 -32.96
CA PHE A 198 7.53 24.66 -34.36
C PHE A 198 7.55 23.31 -35.09
N SER A 199 7.38 23.35 -36.41
CA SER A 199 7.47 22.16 -37.27
C SER A 199 8.87 21.53 -37.28
N SER A 200 9.91 22.33 -37.05
CA SER A 200 11.33 21.91 -36.97
C SER A 200 11.70 21.13 -35.72
N MET A 201 10.88 21.21 -34.66
CA MET A 201 11.14 20.50 -33.40
C MET A 201 11.07 18.98 -33.59
N SER A 202 11.87 18.26 -32.79
CA SER A 202 11.81 16.79 -32.70
C SER A 202 10.45 16.31 -32.18
N GLY A 203 10.14 15.03 -32.38
CA GLY A 203 8.92 14.41 -31.85
C GLY A 203 8.83 14.55 -30.32
N THR A 204 9.94 14.36 -29.62
CA THR A 204 10.06 14.50 -28.16
C THR A 204 9.78 15.94 -27.71
N GLU A 205 10.38 16.93 -28.35
CA GLU A 205 10.16 18.35 -28.03
C GLU A 205 8.71 18.77 -28.28
N LYS A 206 8.10 18.31 -29.38
CA LYS A 206 6.68 18.54 -29.66
C LYS A 206 5.79 17.92 -28.58
N SER A 207 6.09 16.71 -28.12
CA SER A 207 5.33 16.05 -27.05
C SER A 207 5.46 16.79 -25.72
N LEU A 208 6.68 17.18 -25.34
CA LEU A 208 6.92 18.01 -24.15
C LEU A 208 6.20 19.35 -24.21
N GLY A 209 6.30 20.07 -25.34
CA GLY A 209 5.61 21.34 -25.53
C GLY A 209 4.09 21.22 -25.40
N ARG A 210 3.48 20.17 -25.96
CA ARG A 210 2.03 19.92 -25.83
C ARG A 210 1.64 19.62 -24.38
N ILE A 211 2.41 18.76 -23.71
CA ILE A 211 2.15 18.39 -22.31
C ILE A 211 2.34 19.58 -21.38
N TRP A 212 3.40 20.38 -21.56
CA TRP A 212 3.61 21.61 -20.81
C TRP A 212 2.49 22.63 -21.06
N ASN A 213 2.09 22.86 -22.31
CA ASN A 213 0.99 23.79 -22.59
C ASN A 213 -0.35 23.34 -22.00
N LYS A 214 -0.53 22.03 -21.78
CA LYS A 214 -1.72 21.47 -21.16
C LYS A 214 -1.66 21.46 -19.63
N PHE A 215 -0.50 21.18 -19.04
CA PHE A 215 -0.37 20.84 -17.61
C PHE A 215 0.71 21.63 -16.85
N GLY A 216 1.41 22.55 -17.51
CA GLY A 216 2.53 23.31 -16.94
C GLY A 216 2.16 24.15 -15.72
N GLY A 217 0.93 24.65 -15.63
CA GLY A 217 0.45 25.37 -14.45
C GLY A 217 0.39 24.45 -13.23
N LEU A 218 -0.22 23.28 -13.40
CA LEU A 218 -0.26 22.25 -12.36
C LEU A 218 1.13 21.72 -12.02
N PHE A 219 1.98 21.45 -13.02
CA PHE A 219 3.35 21.00 -12.77
C PHE A 219 4.15 22.02 -11.97
N THR A 220 3.99 23.32 -12.21
CA THR A 220 4.70 24.35 -11.44
C THR A 220 4.30 24.30 -9.97
N VAL A 221 3.00 24.24 -9.66
CA VAL A 221 2.54 24.15 -8.27
C VAL A 221 3.05 22.86 -7.63
N LEU A 222 2.85 21.71 -8.26
CA LEU A 222 3.29 20.42 -7.73
C LEU A 222 4.81 20.36 -7.54
N ALA A 223 5.57 20.94 -8.47
CA ALA A 223 7.03 20.99 -8.41
C ALA A 223 7.52 21.84 -7.23
N ASN A 224 6.94 23.02 -7.02
CA ASN A 224 7.26 23.89 -5.89
C ASN A 224 7.00 23.19 -4.55
N ARG A 225 5.84 22.55 -4.43
CA ARG A 225 5.46 21.75 -3.26
C ARG A 225 6.48 20.63 -2.97
N LEU A 226 6.96 19.99 -4.02
CA LEU A 226 7.92 18.90 -3.92
C LEU A 226 9.39 19.35 -3.86
N ASP A 227 9.66 20.65 -3.93
CA ASP A 227 11.01 21.21 -4.04
C ASP A 227 11.81 20.61 -5.21
N ILE A 228 11.15 20.42 -6.36
CA ILE A 228 11.76 19.99 -7.62
C ILE A 228 11.56 21.08 -8.69
N GLY A 229 12.36 21.04 -9.76
CA GLY A 229 12.16 21.96 -10.88
C GLY A 229 10.90 21.62 -11.68
N PRO A 230 10.10 22.59 -12.18
CA PRO A 230 8.94 22.32 -13.04
C PRO A 230 9.29 21.52 -14.32
N GLY A 231 10.49 21.73 -14.86
CA GLY A 231 11.01 20.93 -15.98
C GLY A 231 11.29 19.47 -15.60
N VAL A 232 11.68 19.20 -14.34
CA VAL A 232 11.84 17.84 -13.81
C VAL A 232 10.47 17.18 -13.69
N ALA A 233 9.48 17.88 -13.13
CA ALA A 233 8.11 17.39 -13.04
C ALA A 233 7.55 17.02 -14.42
N ALA A 234 7.70 17.90 -15.42
CA ALA A 234 7.27 17.63 -16.79
C ALA A 234 8.03 16.43 -17.41
N ALA A 235 9.36 16.36 -17.27
CA ALA A 235 10.16 15.29 -17.84
C ALA A 235 9.82 13.91 -17.23
N VAL A 236 9.72 13.85 -15.91
CA VAL A 236 9.37 12.63 -15.17
C VAL A 236 7.95 12.18 -15.50
N PHE A 237 6.97 13.10 -15.51
CA PHE A 237 5.61 12.74 -15.91
C PHE A 237 5.54 12.23 -17.36
N VAL A 238 6.25 12.87 -18.30
CA VAL A 238 6.26 12.40 -19.71
C VAL A 238 6.94 11.05 -19.87
N ALA A 239 8.02 10.79 -19.11
CA ALA A 239 8.70 9.50 -19.12
C ALA A 239 7.80 8.37 -18.62
N GLU A 240 7.03 8.62 -17.56
CA GLU A 240 6.30 7.58 -16.82
C GLU A 240 4.82 7.43 -17.26
N ALA A 241 4.16 8.52 -17.68
CA ALA A 241 2.72 8.51 -17.97
C ALA A 241 2.36 8.27 -19.44
N GLY A 242 3.33 8.29 -20.36
CA GLY A 242 3.17 7.85 -21.75
C GLY A 242 2.11 8.59 -22.61
N GLY A 243 1.43 9.62 -22.11
CA GLY A 243 0.43 10.41 -22.85
C GLY A 243 -0.84 10.75 -22.05
N SER A 244 -1.98 10.82 -22.76
CA SER A 244 -3.29 11.18 -22.19
C SER A 244 -3.82 10.08 -21.28
N GLY A 245 -4.22 10.44 -20.07
CA GLY A 245 -4.84 9.55 -19.10
C GLY A 245 -6.26 9.09 -19.45
N PHE A 246 -6.80 9.63 -20.55
CA PHE A 246 -8.12 9.33 -21.08
C PHE A 246 -8.05 8.88 -22.53
N ARG A 247 -8.90 7.92 -22.88
CA ARG A 247 -9.19 7.49 -24.25
C ARG A 247 -10.71 7.38 -24.42
N ASN A 248 -11.25 8.04 -25.45
CA ASN A 248 -12.70 8.06 -25.74
C ASN A 248 -13.56 8.48 -24.53
N GLY A 249 -13.10 9.47 -23.76
CA GLY A 249 -13.82 9.99 -22.59
C GLY A 249 -13.78 9.10 -21.35
N ARG A 250 -13.02 8.01 -21.36
CA ARG A 250 -12.81 7.14 -20.19
C ARG A 250 -11.36 7.12 -19.78
N MET A 251 -11.12 6.97 -18.48
CA MET A 251 -9.78 6.72 -17.94
C MET A 251 -9.14 5.49 -18.62
N VAL A 252 -7.87 5.61 -18.95
CA VAL A 252 -7.07 4.48 -19.42
C VAL A 252 -6.82 3.52 -18.26
N ILE A 253 -7.09 2.24 -18.46
CA ILE A 253 -6.87 1.20 -17.45
C ILE A 253 -6.15 -0.02 -18.04
N ARG A 254 -5.56 -0.83 -17.16
CA ARG A 254 -5.14 -2.20 -17.49
C ARG A 254 -5.58 -3.13 -16.38
N PHE A 255 -6.35 -4.15 -16.71
CA PHE A 255 -6.83 -5.14 -15.75
C PHE A 255 -5.82 -6.27 -15.58
N GLU A 256 -5.37 -6.50 -14.35
CA GLU A 256 -4.38 -7.53 -14.04
C GLU A 256 -5.07 -8.75 -13.44
N ASN A 257 -5.48 -9.72 -14.28
CA ASN A 257 -6.32 -10.82 -13.80
C ASN A 257 -5.61 -11.76 -12.79
N HIS A 258 -4.28 -11.82 -12.81
CA HIS A 258 -3.49 -12.52 -11.80
C HIS A 258 -3.49 -11.81 -10.44
N ILE A 259 -3.65 -10.48 -10.41
CA ILE A 259 -3.86 -9.71 -9.18
C ILE A 259 -5.29 -9.91 -8.69
N PHE A 260 -6.26 -9.94 -9.61
CA PHE A 260 -7.64 -10.30 -9.27
C PHE A 260 -7.76 -11.73 -8.70
N LYS A 261 -6.95 -12.67 -9.21
CA LYS A 261 -6.80 -14.01 -8.60
C LYS A 261 -6.35 -13.92 -7.14
N ASN A 262 -5.38 -13.04 -6.84
CA ASN A 262 -4.89 -12.87 -5.48
C ASN A 262 -5.94 -12.28 -4.53
N TYR A 263 -6.72 -11.30 -4.98
CA TYR A 263 -7.74 -10.63 -4.15
C TYR A 263 -9.09 -11.35 -4.08
N TRP A 264 -9.43 -12.19 -5.06
CA TRP A 264 -10.76 -12.82 -5.15
C TRP A 264 -10.71 -14.26 -5.67
N GLY A 265 -9.96 -14.52 -6.75
CA GLY A 265 -9.99 -15.82 -7.42
C GLY A 265 -9.46 -17.00 -6.60
N LYS A 266 -8.59 -16.79 -5.61
CA LYS A 266 -8.09 -17.85 -4.72
C LYS A 266 -9.19 -18.52 -3.90
N THR A 267 -10.21 -17.77 -3.48
CA THR A 267 -11.37 -18.27 -2.73
C THR A 267 -12.56 -18.61 -3.62
N HIS A 268 -12.49 -18.28 -4.92
CA HIS A 268 -13.55 -18.48 -5.92
C HIS A 268 -12.99 -19.17 -7.18
N GLN A 269 -12.22 -20.25 -7.00
CA GLN A 269 -11.38 -20.81 -8.07
C GLN A 269 -12.18 -21.25 -9.29
N ASP A 270 -13.32 -21.90 -9.10
CA ASP A 270 -14.15 -22.37 -10.21
C ASP A 270 -14.70 -21.21 -11.03
N GLN A 271 -15.21 -20.17 -10.36
CA GLN A 271 -15.70 -18.97 -11.02
C GLN A 271 -14.56 -18.21 -11.71
N PHE A 272 -13.41 -18.08 -11.05
CA PHE A 272 -12.23 -17.46 -11.65
C PHE A 272 -11.79 -18.22 -12.90
N ASN A 273 -11.57 -19.53 -12.81
CA ASN A 273 -11.11 -20.37 -13.91
C ASN A 273 -12.15 -20.47 -15.04
N ASN A 274 -13.43 -20.23 -14.75
CA ASN A 274 -14.45 -20.16 -15.79
C ASN A 274 -14.32 -18.89 -16.66
N HIS A 275 -13.77 -17.80 -16.13
CA HIS A 275 -13.80 -16.48 -16.78
C HIS A 275 -12.43 -15.88 -17.06
N PHE A 276 -11.39 -16.26 -16.33
CA PHE A 276 -10.06 -15.67 -16.39
C PHE A 276 -8.99 -16.77 -16.46
N ARG A 277 -7.95 -16.51 -17.25
CA ARG A 277 -6.72 -17.31 -17.20
C ARG A 277 -5.49 -16.46 -17.49
N HIS A 278 -4.35 -16.93 -17.04
CA HIS A 278 -3.03 -16.35 -17.28
C HIS A 278 -2.01 -17.49 -17.38
N GLN A 279 -0.77 -17.22 -17.79
CA GLN A 279 0.28 -18.23 -17.79
C GLN A 279 0.64 -18.64 -16.35
N ASP A 280 0.86 -19.93 -16.12
CA ASP A 280 1.18 -20.44 -14.77
C ASP A 280 2.60 -20.05 -14.34
N SER A 281 3.58 -20.14 -15.23
CA SER A 281 5.00 -19.84 -14.93
C SER A 281 5.28 -18.34 -14.84
N ARG A 282 4.44 -17.50 -15.45
CA ARG A 282 4.54 -16.04 -15.47
C ARG A 282 3.15 -15.43 -15.35
N PRO A 283 2.58 -15.33 -14.14
CA PRO A 283 1.20 -14.88 -13.95
C PRO A 283 0.89 -13.49 -14.52
N TRP A 284 1.89 -12.62 -14.67
CA TRP A 284 1.75 -11.31 -15.32
C TRP A 284 1.68 -11.37 -16.86
N GLN A 285 1.67 -12.57 -17.47
CA GLN A 285 1.62 -12.77 -18.92
C GLN A 285 0.42 -13.64 -19.35
N GLY A 286 0.01 -13.47 -20.60
CA GLY A 286 -1.03 -14.27 -21.24
C GLY A 286 -2.42 -14.12 -20.61
N HIS A 287 -2.78 -12.91 -20.19
CA HIS A 287 -4.09 -12.67 -19.62
C HIS A 287 -5.18 -12.81 -20.69
N GLU A 288 -6.11 -13.70 -20.41
CA GLU A 288 -7.28 -13.93 -21.25
C GLU A 288 -8.54 -13.93 -20.40
N TRP A 289 -9.64 -13.54 -21.02
CA TRP A 289 -10.95 -13.49 -20.40
C TRP A 289 -12.03 -14.02 -21.35
N ARG A 290 -13.13 -14.51 -20.77
CA ARG A 290 -14.37 -14.81 -21.48
C ARG A 290 -15.60 -14.54 -20.59
N PRO A 291 -16.70 -14.02 -21.15
CA PRO A 291 -17.92 -13.73 -20.39
C PRO A 291 -18.70 -14.99 -20.00
N ASN A 292 -18.53 -16.11 -20.72
CA ASN A 292 -19.16 -17.39 -20.42
C ASN A 292 -18.39 -18.55 -21.05
N ALA A 293 -18.73 -19.78 -20.65
CA ALA A 293 -18.02 -21.00 -21.07
C ALA A 293 -18.10 -21.27 -22.59
N SER A 294 -19.15 -20.81 -23.27
CA SER A 294 -19.34 -20.97 -24.71
C SER A 294 -18.55 -19.95 -25.54
N THR A 295 -18.05 -18.88 -24.93
CA THR A 295 -17.27 -17.85 -25.62
C THR A 295 -15.80 -18.26 -25.67
N PRO A 296 -15.12 -18.18 -26.84
CA PRO A 296 -13.69 -18.43 -26.93
C PRO A 296 -12.90 -17.48 -26.02
N TRP A 297 -11.80 -17.99 -25.46
CA TRP A 297 -10.84 -17.16 -24.74
C TRP A 297 -10.28 -16.08 -25.64
N SER A 298 -10.18 -14.86 -25.11
CA SER A 298 -9.62 -13.73 -25.84
C SER A 298 -8.65 -12.95 -24.97
N SER A 299 -7.50 -12.59 -25.54
CA SER A 299 -6.66 -11.55 -24.97
C SER A 299 -7.38 -10.20 -25.02
N PHE A 300 -7.31 -9.47 -23.93
CA PHE A 300 -7.95 -8.16 -23.77
C PHE A 300 -6.94 -7.00 -23.71
N HIS A 301 -5.66 -7.29 -23.43
CA HIS A 301 -4.64 -6.26 -23.34
C HIS A 301 -4.42 -5.50 -24.65
N GLY A 302 -4.14 -4.20 -24.50
CA GLY A 302 -3.93 -3.28 -25.63
C GLY A 302 -5.21 -2.73 -26.25
N ASN A 303 -6.39 -3.16 -25.78
CA ASN A 303 -7.67 -2.63 -26.24
C ASN A 303 -8.48 -2.10 -25.06
N GLN A 304 -8.60 -0.78 -24.95
CA GLN A 304 -9.30 -0.15 -23.82
C GLN A 304 -10.77 -0.56 -23.69
N ASN A 305 -11.50 -0.81 -24.77
CA ASN A 305 -12.88 -1.27 -24.65
C ASN A 305 -12.93 -2.65 -23.98
N LYS A 306 -12.06 -3.57 -24.39
CA LYS A 306 -11.96 -4.90 -23.75
C LYS A 306 -11.50 -4.81 -22.29
N GLU A 307 -10.52 -3.96 -21.98
CA GLU A 307 -10.07 -3.74 -20.60
C GLU A 307 -11.24 -3.30 -19.70
N TRP A 308 -12.09 -2.39 -20.21
CA TRP A 308 -13.30 -1.93 -19.51
C TRP A 308 -14.39 -3.01 -19.42
N ASP A 309 -14.60 -3.81 -20.46
CA ASP A 309 -15.56 -4.94 -20.42
C ASP A 309 -15.16 -5.96 -19.34
N VAL A 310 -13.86 -6.29 -19.26
CA VAL A 310 -13.30 -7.20 -18.26
C VAL A 310 -13.43 -6.62 -16.86
N LEU A 311 -13.11 -5.33 -16.67
CA LEU A 311 -13.30 -4.65 -15.40
C LEU A 311 -14.77 -4.67 -14.97
N GLN A 312 -15.70 -4.30 -15.85
CA GLN A 312 -17.13 -4.29 -15.55
C GLN A 312 -17.63 -5.68 -15.14
N PHE A 313 -17.19 -6.72 -15.85
CA PHE A 313 -17.49 -8.10 -15.47
C PHE A 313 -16.89 -8.45 -14.11
N ALA A 314 -15.61 -8.15 -13.87
CA ALA A 314 -14.97 -8.41 -12.58
C ALA A 314 -15.62 -7.64 -11.43
N GLU A 315 -16.10 -6.41 -11.66
CA GLU A 315 -16.83 -5.62 -10.67
C GLU A 315 -18.17 -6.26 -10.27
N SER A 316 -18.80 -7.01 -11.18
CA SER A 316 -20.01 -7.80 -10.86
C SER A 316 -19.73 -8.99 -9.94
N LEU A 317 -18.48 -9.47 -9.90
CA LEU A 317 -18.03 -10.56 -9.01
C LEU A 317 -17.53 -10.02 -7.67
N SER A 318 -16.67 -8.99 -7.72
CA SER A 318 -16.18 -8.26 -6.55
C SER A 318 -15.65 -6.89 -6.98
N ARG A 319 -16.48 -5.85 -6.78
CA ARG A 319 -16.16 -4.47 -7.14
C ARG A 319 -14.84 -3.97 -6.55
N THR A 320 -14.60 -4.21 -5.25
CA THR A 320 -13.38 -3.77 -4.58
C THR A 320 -12.15 -4.52 -5.11
N SER A 321 -12.20 -5.85 -5.19
CA SER A 321 -11.08 -6.65 -5.70
C SER A 321 -10.75 -6.32 -7.14
N ALA A 322 -11.76 -6.05 -7.98
CA ALA A 322 -11.59 -5.66 -9.37
C ALA A 322 -10.83 -4.32 -9.49
N ARG A 323 -11.25 -3.29 -8.74
CA ARG A 323 -10.56 -1.99 -8.76
C ARG A 323 -9.17 -2.03 -8.14
N LEU A 324 -8.92 -2.88 -7.13
CA LEU A 324 -7.55 -3.10 -6.63
C LEU A 324 -6.63 -3.71 -7.70
N SER A 325 -7.22 -4.39 -8.68
CA SER A 325 -6.52 -5.17 -9.71
C SER A 325 -6.38 -4.45 -11.04
N ILE A 326 -6.59 -3.12 -11.09
CA ILE A 326 -6.31 -2.33 -12.30
C ILE A 326 -5.21 -1.30 -12.07
N SER A 327 -4.38 -1.05 -13.08
CA SER A 327 -3.65 0.21 -13.18
C SER A 327 -4.59 1.29 -13.72
N MET A 328 -4.41 2.52 -13.24
CA MET A 328 -5.32 3.63 -13.51
C MET A 328 -4.59 4.84 -14.09
N GLY A 329 -5.17 5.42 -15.13
CA GLY A 329 -4.73 6.67 -15.72
C GLY A 329 -3.46 6.58 -16.56
N GLY A 330 -3.00 7.74 -17.03
CA GLY A 330 -1.73 7.87 -17.78
C GLY A 330 -0.54 7.31 -16.99
N PRO A 331 -0.38 7.67 -15.70
CA PRO A 331 0.71 7.15 -14.86
C PRO A 331 0.63 5.67 -14.48
N GLN A 332 -0.46 4.97 -14.86
CA GLN A 332 -0.65 3.55 -14.61
C GLN A 332 -0.48 3.13 -13.13
N ILE A 333 -1.01 3.92 -12.20
CA ILE A 333 -0.92 3.60 -10.76
C ILE A 333 -1.90 2.48 -10.45
N MET A 334 -1.39 1.38 -9.86
CA MET A 334 -2.23 0.27 -9.42
C MET A 334 -3.20 0.67 -8.32
N GLY A 335 -4.45 0.22 -8.41
CA GLY A 335 -5.50 0.55 -7.45
C GLY A 335 -5.21 0.13 -6.02
N PHE A 336 -4.41 -0.92 -5.79
CA PHE A 336 -3.96 -1.29 -4.45
C PHE A 336 -3.04 -0.25 -3.77
N ASN A 337 -2.55 0.76 -4.51
CA ASN A 337 -1.78 1.88 -3.97
C ASN A 337 -2.64 3.03 -3.48
N TYR A 338 -3.98 2.92 -3.47
CA TYR A 338 -4.88 4.01 -3.08
C TYR A 338 -4.47 4.69 -1.75
N ALA A 339 -4.17 3.90 -0.72
CA ALA A 339 -3.75 4.41 0.58
C ALA A 339 -2.32 5.01 0.56
N THR A 340 -1.46 4.50 -0.32
CA THR A 340 -0.09 4.99 -0.54
C THR A 340 -0.06 6.37 -1.19
N ILE A 341 -1.16 6.81 -1.78
CA ILE A 341 -1.31 8.14 -2.38
C ILE A 341 -2.41 8.97 -1.71
N GLY A 342 -2.85 8.55 -0.51
CA GLY A 342 -3.72 9.35 0.36
C GLY A 342 -5.22 9.20 0.13
N TYR A 343 -5.68 8.29 -0.72
CA TYR A 343 -7.11 7.98 -0.82
C TYR A 343 -7.56 7.05 0.32
N GLU A 344 -8.81 7.22 0.76
CA GLU A 344 -9.46 6.40 1.78
C GLU A 344 -9.84 5.01 1.27
N SER A 345 -10.11 4.90 -0.03
CA SER A 345 -10.46 3.64 -0.67
C SER A 345 -10.07 3.64 -2.14
N VAL A 346 -9.93 2.44 -2.71
CA VAL A 346 -9.73 2.28 -4.15
C VAL A 346 -10.92 2.81 -4.96
N HIS A 347 -12.12 2.90 -4.38
CA HIS A 347 -13.27 3.50 -5.03
C HIS A 347 -13.10 5.01 -5.19
N GLN A 348 -12.63 5.66 -4.14
CA GLN A 348 -12.35 7.10 -4.16
C GLN A 348 -11.20 7.43 -5.12
N MET A 349 -10.12 6.64 -5.12
CA MET A 349 -9.05 6.78 -6.12
C MET A 349 -9.59 6.63 -7.54
N PHE A 350 -10.38 5.59 -7.79
CA PHE A 350 -10.99 5.34 -9.10
C PHE A 350 -11.88 6.50 -9.55
N ASP A 351 -12.73 7.01 -8.66
CA ASP A 351 -13.65 8.10 -8.98
C ASP A 351 -12.89 9.40 -9.25
N ALA A 352 -11.84 9.70 -8.47
CA ALA A 352 -10.96 10.85 -8.69
C ALA A 352 -10.20 10.74 -10.02
N PHE A 353 -9.56 9.61 -10.29
CA PHE A 353 -8.79 9.42 -11.53
C PHE A 353 -9.70 9.35 -12.77
N SER A 354 -10.95 8.92 -12.61
CA SER A 354 -11.96 8.95 -13.68
C SER A 354 -12.49 10.34 -13.96
N LYS A 355 -12.33 11.29 -13.04
CA LYS A 355 -12.86 12.65 -13.16
C LYS A 355 -12.04 13.50 -14.10
N ASP A 356 -10.72 13.57 -13.89
CA ASP A 356 -9.87 14.52 -14.60
C ASP A 356 -8.38 14.14 -14.60
N ASP A 357 -7.63 14.76 -15.53
CA ASP A 357 -6.17 14.61 -15.61
C ASP A 357 -5.47 15.17 -14.37
N ALA A 358 -6.02 16.22 -13.74
CA ALA A 358 -5.45 16.84 -12.53
C ALA A 358 -5.29 15.81 -11.40
N SER A 359 -6.32 15.00 -11.16
CA SER A 359 -6.33 13.97 -10.14
C SER A 359 -5.31 12.87 -10.44
N GLN A 360 -5.18 12.46 -11.71
CA GLN A 360 -4.19 11.47 -12.11
C GLN A 360 -2.74 11.98 -11.96
N ILE A 361 -2.48 13.23 -12.36
CA ILE A 361 -1.17 13.88 -12.23
C ILE A 361 -0.82 14.06 -10.76
N THR A 362 -1.75 14.56 -9.95
CA THR A 362 -1.57 14.74 -8.51
C THR A 362 -1.28 13.40 -7.84
N GLY A 363 -2.06 12.37 -8.12
CA GLY A 363 -1.84 11.02 -7.59
C GLY A 363 -0.49 10.40 -7.98
N PHE A 364 0.03 10.73 -9.16
CA PHE A 364 1.39 10.35 -9.55
C PHE A 364 2.45 11.02 -8.68
N PHE A 365 2.34 12.33 -8.49
CA PHE A 365 3.26 13.06 -7.63
C PHE A 365 3.11 12.68 -6.14
N ASP A 366 1.92 12.30 -5.70
CA ASP A 366 1.69 11.68 -4.39
C ASP A 366 2.38 10.33 -4.26
N PHE A 367 2.39 9.51 -5.31
CA PHE A 367 3.12 8.24 -5.31
C PHE A 367 4.64 8.43 -5.27
N VAL A 368 5.12 9.43 -6.01
CA VAL A 368 6.54 9.85 -6.03
C VAL A 368 6.96 10.36 -4.66
N LYS A 369 6.20 11.32 -4.10
CA LYS A 369 6.38 11.83 -2.74
C LYS A 369 6.31 10.68 -1.74
N GLY A 370 5.34 9.79 -1.93
CA GLY A 370 4.95 8.79 -0.96
C GLY A 370 4.38 9.42 0.31
N PRO A 371 4.16 8.62 1.34
CA PRO A 371 3.44 9.04 2.53
C PRO A 371 4.23 9.94 3.49
N VAL A 372 5.52 10.15 3.22
CA VAL A 372 6.42 11.00 4.00
C VAL A 372 7.10 11.98 3.05
N SER A 373 7.45 13.18 3.52
CA SER A 373 8.01 14.24 2.66
C SER A 373 9.40 13.95 2.08
N ASP A 374 10.09 12.91 2.56
CA ASP A 374 11.52 12.69 2.28
C ASP A 374 11.79 11.28 1.73
N THR A 375 10.85 10.71 0.97
CA THR A 375 11.10 9.39 0.38
C THR A 375 12.32 9.43 -0.53
N ARG A 376 13.06 8.32 -0.60
CA ARG A 376 14.26 8.20 -1.44
C ARG A 376 14.00 8.52 -2.92
N ARG A 377 12.76 8.30 -3.41
CA ARG A 377 12.34 8.68 -4.76
C ARG A 377 12.30 10.20 -4.92
N LEU A 378 11.60 10.88 -4.01
CA LEU A 378 11.50 12.33 -4.03
C LEU A 378 12.88 12.99 -3.85
N VAL A 379 13.67 12.55 -2.86
CA VAL A 379 15.03 13.06 -2.63
C VAL A 379 15.93 12.84 -3.85
N ALA A 380 15.77 11.73 -4.58
CA ALA A 380 16.49 11.51 -5.82
C ALA A 380 16.11 12.54 -6.89
N LEU A 381 14.82 12.85 -7.06
CA LEU A 381 14.39 13.90 -7.99
C LEU A 381 14.86 15.30 -7.58
N GLN A 382 14.80 15.64 -6.29
CA GLN A 382 15.32 16.92 -5.76
C GLN A 382 16.81 17.09 -6.05
N ARG A 383 17.56 15.99 -6.16
CA ARG A 383 18.99 15.97 -6.50
C ARG A 383 19.28 15.74 -7.99
N ASN A 384 18.25 15.66 -8.84
CA ASN A 384 18.35 15.25 -10.24
C ASN A 384 19.06 13.89 -10.45
N ASP A 385 18.99 13.00 -9.46
CA ASP A 385 19.50 11.63 -9.51
C ASP A 385 18.46 10.70 -10.16
N TYR A 386 18.36 10.80 -11.48
CA TYR A 386 17.38 10.05 -12.25
C TYR A 386 17.62 8.54 -12.25
N GLU A 387 18.83 8.07 -11.97
CA GLU A 387 19.14 6.64 -11.90
C GLU A 387 18.61 6.02 -10.62
N THR A 388 18.84 6.68 -9.47
CA THR A 388 18.22 6.26 -8.22
C THR A 388 16.70 6.33 -8.30
N PHE A 389 16.14 7.40 -8.88
CA PHE A 389 14.69 7.51 -9.07
C PHE A 389 14.15 6.36 -9.93
N ALA A 390 14.73 6.13 -11.12
CA ALA A 390 14.30 5.09 -12.04
C ALA A 390 14.41 3.69 -11.43
N SER A 391 15.48 3.41 -10.68
CA SER A 391 15.66 2.14 -9.97
C SER A 391 14.57 1.89 -8.92
N LEU A 392 14.17 2.93 -8.20
CA LEU A 392 13.14 2.85 -7.15
C LEU A 392 11.70 2.86 -7.69
N TYR A 393 11.47 3.45 -8.87
CA TYR A 393 10.14 3.53 -9.49
C TYR A 393 9.87 2.36 -10.45
N ASN A 394 10.80 2.09 -11.38
CA ASN A 394 10.68 1.08 -12.44
C ASN A 394 11.35 -0.26 -12.09
N GLY A 395 12.15 -0.29 -11.02
CA GLY A 395 12.97 -1.43 -10.63
C GLY A 395 14.40 -1.39 -11.19
N PRO A 396 15.35 -2.09 -10.54
CA PRO A 396 16.78 -1.97 -10.85
C PRO A 396 17.13 -2.45 -12.27
N GLY A 397 16.36 -3.37 -12.84
CA GLY A 397 16.61 -3.95 -14.17
C GLY A 397 16.37 -2.99 -15.34
N GLN A 398 15.75 -1.82 -15.12
CA GLN A 398 15.46 -0.83 -16.16
C GLN A 398 15.98 0.58 -15.81
N ALA A 399 16.73 0.71 -14.70
CA ALA A 399 17.13 2.00 -14.15
C ALA A 399 17.91 2.86 -15.15
N ALA A 400 18.91 2.29 -15.83
CA ALA A 400 19.73 3.00 -16.80
C ALA A 400 18.92 3.54 -18.00
N THR A 401 17.98 2.73 -18.50
CA THR A 401 17.12 3.10 -19.62
C THR A 401 16.21 4.27 -19.27
N TYR A 402 15.46 4.17 -18.16
CA TYR A 402 14.55 5.23 -17.73
C TYR A 402 15.29 6.49 -17.27
N SER A 403 16.44 6.36 -16.60
CA SER A 403 17.31 7.50 -16.26
C SER A 403 17.73 8.29 -17.50
N THR A 404 18.13 7.58 -18.57
CA THR A 404 18.50 8.21 -19.85
C THR A 404 17.29 8.92 -20.49
N ILE A 405 16.12 8.30 -20.46
CA ILE A 405 14.88 8.88 -20.99
C ILE A 405 14.55 10.19 -20.24
N ILE A 406 14.53 10.17 -18.90
CA ILE A 406 14.21 11.33 -18.07
C ILE A 406 15.22 12.46 -18.32
N ARG A 407 16.52 12.13 -18.37
CA ARG A 407 17.58 13.12 -18.65
C ARG A 407 17.39 13.79 -20.00
N ASN A 408 17.15 13.01 -21.06
CA ASN A 408 16.95 13.53 -22.41
C ASN A 408 15.69 14.40 -22.50
N LEU A 409 14.62 14.02 -21.79
CA LEU A 409 13.39 14.81 -21.71
C LEU A 409 13.62 16.13 -20.97
N PHE A 410 14.36 16.11 -19.86
CA PHE A 410 14.70 17.32 -19.12
C PHE A 410 15.57 18.28 -19.96
N GLU A 411 16.61 17.77 -20.62
CA GLU A 411 17.45 18.58 -21.51
C GLU A 411 16.66 19.15 -22.69
N ALA A 412 15.76 18.37 -23.28
CA ALA A 412 14.85 18.84 -24.32
C ALA A 412 13.91 19.93 -23.80
N PHE A 413 13.37 19.78 -22.59
CA PHE A 413 12.55 20.80 -21.96
C PHE A 413 13.30 22.12 -21.78
N GLN A 414 14.55 22.07 -21.31
CA GLN A 414 15.37 23.28 -21.16
C GLN A 414 15.60 24.00 -22.49
N ARG A 415 15.80 23.28 -23.60
CA ARG A 415 15.99 23.87 -24.93
C ARG A 415 14.75 24.56 -25.50
N ILE A 416 13.55 24.08 -25.14
CA ILE A 416 12.29 24.60 -25.71
C ILE A 416 11.62 25.64 -24.83
N LYS A 417 12.07 25.77 -23.57
CA LYS A 417 11.53 26.71 -22.59
C LYS A 417 12.42 27.94 -22.41
N GLY A 418 13.73 27.79 -22.55
CA GLY A 418 14.69 28.89 -22.73
C GLY A 418 14.69 29.41 -24.15
#